data_AF-A0A4Y4EVP8-F1
#
_entry.id   AF-A0A4Y4EVP8-F1
#
_cell.length_a   1.000
_cell.length_b   1.000
_cell.length_c   1.000
_cell.angle_alpha   90.00
_cell.angle_beta   90.00
_cell.angle_gamma   90.00
#
_symmetry.space_group_name_H-M   'P 1'
#
loop_
_entity.id
_entity.type
_entity.pdbx_description
1 polymer ?
#
loop_
_entity_poly.entity_id
_entity_poly.type
_entity_poly.pdbx_seq_one_letter_code
_entity_poly.pdbx_strand_id
1 'polypeptide(L)'
;MALTLALGQHEEALERVEMFLQFNDNTVERGLFYQAVNAVLEIVQDDELELEDYLYNFERMFGETTMAAVVGSVNGEVRFHGLEPTSMRLEGLERHQRLIESYTKLHAHRAARAEMTAAEA
;
A
#
# COMPACT_ATOMS: atom_id res chain seq x y z
N MET A 1 4.39 6.30 7.14
CA MET A 1 5.29 6.19 5.99
C MET A 1 4.61 6.72 4.73
N ALA A 2 3.57 6.09 4.17
CA ALA A 2 2.90 6.68 3.00
C ALA A 2 2.34 8.09 3.23
N LEU A 3 1.85 8.36 4.46
CA LEU A 3 1.43 9.71 4.87
C LEU A 3 2.59 10.70 4.98
N THR A 4 3.72 10.29 5.57
CA THR A 4 4.89 11.16 5.76
C THR A 4 5.55 11.50 4.42
N LEU A 5 5.63 10.53 3.50
CA LEU A 5 6.02 10.76 2.09
C LEU A 5 5.09 11.76 1.40
N ALA A 6 3.77 11.59 1.53
CA ALA A 6 2.80 12.50 0.91
C ALA A 6 2.85 13.93 1.50
N LEU A 7 3.37 14.10 2.71
CA LEU A 7 3.56 15.38 3.38
C LEU A 7 4.96 15.99 3.15
N GLY A 8 5.86 15.30 2.43
CA GLY A 8 7.25 15.73 2.24
C GLY A 8 8.11 15.66 3.51
N GLN A 9 7.69 14.89 4.52
CA GLN A 9 8.43 14.71 5.77
C GLN A 9 9.47 13.60 5.58
N HIS A 10 10.56 13.91 4.87
CA HIS A 10 11.55 12.92 4.43
C HIS A 10 12.28 12.21 5.57
N GLU A 11 12.70 12.94 6.61
CA GLU A 11 13.37 12.39 7.79
C GLU A 11 12.47 11.37 8.53
N GLU A 12 11.23 11.77 8.82
CA GLU A 12 10.26 10.88 9.46
C GLU A 12 9.84 9.72 8.52
N ALA A 13 9.86 9.94 7.20
CA ALA A 13 9.63 8.86 6.25
C ALA A 13 10.74 7.82 6.26
N LEU A 14 12.01 8.23 6.38
CA LEU A 14 13.16 7.35 6.44
C LEU A 14 13.10 6.45 7.67
N GLU A 15 12.95 7.02 8.87
CA GLU A 15 12.84 6.24 10.12
C GLU A 15 11.71 5.19 10.04
N ARG A 16 10.58 5.57 9.45
CA ARG A 16 9.43 4.67 9.32
C ARG A 16 9.66 3.58 8.27
N VAL A 17 10.40 3.85 7.20
CA VAL A 17 10.77 2.83 6.20
C VAL A 17 11.78 1.86 6.79
N GLU A 18 12.79 2.33 7.50
CA GLU A 18 13.76 1.48 8.19
C GLU A 18 13.07 0.54 9.17
N MET A 19 12.19 1.08 10.00
CA MET A 19 11.37 0.28 10.91
C MET A 19 10.49 -0.73 10.16
N PHE A 20 9.88 -0.31 9.04
CA PHE A 20 9.03 -1.19 8.23
C PHE A 20 9.81 -2.36 7.62
N LEU A 21 11.04 -2.14 7.18
CA LEU A 21 11.91 -3.15 6.58
C LEU A 21 12.41 -4.20 7.59
N GLN A 22 12.37 -3.90 8.89
CA GLN A 22 12.69 -4.90 9.93
C GLN A 22 11.64 -6.01 10.03
N PHE A 23 10.41 -5.78 9.56
CA PHE A 23 9.35 -6.79 9.58
C PHE A 23 9.39 -7.66 8.31
N ASN A 24 9.57 -8.97 8.49
CA ASN A 24 9.79 -9.95 7.42
C ASN A 24 8.51 -10.45 6.71
N ASP A 25 7.35 -9.85 6.97
CA ASP A 25 6.05 -10.33 6.46
C ASP A 25 5.65 -9.75 5.08
N ASN A 26 6.61 -9.16 4.37
CA ASN A 26 6.33 -8.45 3.12
C ASN A 26 6.44 -9.37 1.89
N THR A 27 5.60 -9.11 0.89
CA THR A 27 5.82 -9.68 -0.45
C THR A 27 7.12 -9.14 -1.03
N VAL A 28 7.77 -9.92 -1.88
CA VAL A 28 9.06 -9.55 -2.51
C VAL A 28 8.96 -8.19 -3.21
N GLU A 29 7.90 -7.97 -3.97
CA GLU A 29 7.65 -6.71 -4.69
C GLU A 29 7.54 -5.50 -3.74
N ARG A 30 6.85 -5.65 -2.60
CA ARG A 30 6.77 -4.58 -1.59
C ARG A 30 8.10 -4.35 -0.89
N GLY A 31 8.83 -5.43 -0.58
CA GLY A 31 10.16 -5.34 0.01
C GLY A 31 11.11 -4.53 -0.87
N LEU A 32 11.18 -4.87 -2.17
CA LEU A 32 11.99 -4.15 -3.15
C LEU A 32 11.59 -2.68 -3.27
N PHE A 33 10.29 -2.38 -3.33
CA PHE A 33 9.82 -1.00 -3.36
C PHE A 33 10.30 -0.20 -2.13
N TYR A 34 10.15 -0.74 -0.92
CA TYR A 34 10.55 0.00 0.28
C TYR A 34 12.06 0.05 0.50
N GLN A 35 12.82 -0.92 0.00
CA GLN A 35 14.28 -0.82 -0.06
C GLN A 35 14.72 0.31 -0.99
N ALA A 36 14.06 0.46 -2.14
CA ALA A 36 14.31 1.56 -3.06
C ALA A 36 13.90 2.92 -2.46
N VAL A 37 12.74 3.00 -1.78
CA VAL A 37 12.34 4.21 -1.04
C VAL A 37 13.38 4.59 0.01
N ASN A 38 13.92 3.60 0.75
CA ASN A 38 14.96 3.85 1.73
C ASN A 38 16.19 4.51 1.08
N ALA A 39 16.77 3.86 0.07
CA ALA A 39 17.97 4.35 -0.62
C ALA A 39 17.78 5.75 -1.22
N VAL A 40 16.60 6.05 -1.78
CA VAL A 40 16.31 7.39 -2.32
C VAL A 40 16.18 8.43 -1.21
N LEU A 41 15.55 8.10 -0.09
CA LEU A 41 15.42 9.01 1.05
C LEU A 41 16.76 9.28 1.75
N GLU A 42 17.68 8.30 1.78
CA GLU A 42 19.04 8.50 2.27
C GLU A 42 19.78 9.53 1.41
N ILE A 43 19.71 9.40 0.08
CA ILE A 43 20.36 10.33 -0.85
C ILE A 43 19.74 11.73 -0.79
N VAL A 44 18.41 11.84 -0.81
CA VAL A 44 17.72 13.14 -0.82
C VAL A 44 17.95 13.95 0.46
N GLN A 45 18.30 13.29 1.56
CA GLN A 45 18.64 13.96 2.82
C GLN A 45 20.13 14.29 2.96
N ASP A 46 20.97 13.77 2.07
CA ASP A 46 22.40 14.04 2.07
C ASP A 46 22.70 15.20 1.10
N ASP A 47 23.05 16.36 1.65
CA ASP A 47 23.37 17.57 0.87
C ASP A 47 24.61 17.40 -0.04
N GLU A 48 25.40 16.34 0.12
CA GLU A 48 26.57 16.03 -0.72
C GLU A 48 26.24 15.12 -1.91
N LEU A 49 25.02 14.56 -1.97
CA LEU A 49 24.64 13.56 -2.96
C LEU A 49 23.54 14.08 -3.90
N GLU A 50 23.67 13.76 -5.18
CA GLU A 50 22.67 14.08 -6.21
C GLU A 50 21.99 12.80 -6.69
N LEU A 51 20.66 12.69 -6.54
CA LEU A 51 19.90 11.50 -6.91
C LEU A 51 20.11 11.10 -8.38
N GLU A 52 20.29 12.08 -9.26
CA GLU A 52 20.49 11.88 -10.71
C GLU A 52 21.72 11.02 -11.03
N ASP A 53 22.78 11.11 -10.22
CA ASP A 53 24.00 10.32 -10.39
C ASP A 53 23.80 8.83 -10.05
N TYR A 54 22.78 8.52 -9.24
CA TYR A 54 22.50 7.17 -8.77
C TYR A 54 21.34 6.50 -9.52
N LEU A 55 20.48 7.27 -10.19
CA LEU A 55 19.29 6.78 -10.90
C LEU A 55 19.62 5.62 -11.84
N TYR A 56 20.67 5.74 -12.65
CA TYR A 56 21.06 4.69 -13.59
C TYR A 56 21.38 3.36 -12.89
N ASN A 57 22.05 3.40 -11.75
CA ASN A 57 22.38 2.18 -10.99
C ASN A 57 21.15 1.62 -10.27
N PHE A 58 20.31 2.50 -9.73
CA PHE A 58 19.09 2.11 -9.04
C PHE A 58 18.05 1.50 -9.96
N GLU A 59 17.89 2.01 -11.18
CA GLU A 59 17.01 1.40 -12.19
C GLU A 59 17.45 -0.03 -12.54
N ARG A 60 18.76 -0.30 -12.58
CA ARG A 60 19.26 -1.66 -12.80
C ARG A 60 19.08 -2.58 -11.59
N MET A 61 19.08 -2.03 -10.39
CA MET A 61 18.96 -2.79 -9.14
C MET A 61 17.52 -3.09 -8.76
N PHE A 62 16.62 -2.11 -8.91
CA PHE A 62 15.22 -2.17 -8.47
C PHE A 62 14.22 -2.25 -9.61
N GLY A 63 14.66 -2.01 -10.85
CA GLY A 63 13.81 -1.92 -12.03
C GLY A 63 13.33 -0.49 -12.29
N GLU A 64 13.25 -0.13 -13.57
CA GLU A 64 12.81 1.18 -14.05
C GLU A 64 11.40 1.54 -13.55
N THR A 65 10.47 0.59 -13.59
CA THR A 65 9.09 0.77 -13.14
C THR A 65 9.00 1.03 -11.63
N THR A 66 9.76 0.30 -10.83
CA THR A 66 9.84 0.51 -9.37
C THR A 66 10.44 1.87 -9.07
N MET A 67 11.54 2.23 -9.73
CA MET A 67 12.22 3.52 -9.49
C MET A 67 11.36 4.71 -9.89
N ALA A 68 10.64 4.64 -11.01
CA ALA A 68 9.69 5.68 -11.39
C ALA A 68 8.61 5.89 -10.32
N ALA A 69 8.07 4.81 -9.76
CA ALA A 69 7.09 4.88 -8.68
C ALA A 69 7.69 5.45 -7.38
N VAL A 70 8.92 5.05 -7.03
CA VAL A 70 9.64 5.52 -5.84
C VAL A 70 9.93 7.02 -5.93
N VAL A 71 10.54 7.47 -7.03
CA VAL A 71 10.84 8.88 -7.26
C VAL A 71 9.56 9.71 -7.25
N GLY A 72 8.52 9.24 -7.95
CA GLY A 72 7.21 9.89 -7.91
C GLY A 72 6.61 9.94 -6.50
N SER A 73 6.80 8.92 -5.67
CA SER A 73 6.33 8.91 -4.28
C SER A 73 7.13 9.80 -3.35
N VAL A 74 8.46 9.91 -3.53
CA VAL A 74 9.30 10.81 -2.76
C VAL A 74 9.02 12.26 -3.13
N ASN A 75 8.88 12.57 -4.42
CA ASN A 75 8.52 13.92 -4.90
C ASN A 75 7.05 14.31 -4.64
N GLY A 76 6.23 13.38 -4.13
CA GLY A 76 4.82 13.61 -3.80
C GLY A 76 3.86 13.62 -5.00
N GLU A 77 4.34 13.28 -6.20
CA GLU A 77 3.56 13.12 -7.43
C GLU A 77 2.66 11.88 -7.38
N VAL A 78 3.20 10.77 -6.86
CA VAL A 78 2.48 9.50 -6.69
C VAL A 78 2.23 9.26 -5.21
N ARG A 79 1.00 9.50 -4.78
CA ARG A 79 0.61 9.31 -3.38
C ARG A 79 0.04 7.90 -3.19
N PHE A 80 0.40 7.27 -2.07
CA PHE A 80 -0.17 5.97 -1.66
C PHE A 80 0.05 4.85 -2.69
N HIS A 81 1.28 4.71 -3.20
CA HIS A 81 1.62 3.65 -4.16
C HIS A 81 1.20 2.26 -3.65
N GLY A 82 0.56 1.48 -4.53
CA GLY A 82 0.04 0.15 -4.23
C GLY A 82 -1.25 0.13 -3.38
N LEU A 83 -1.88 1.29 -3.13
CA LEU A 83 -3.21 1.38 -2.53
C LEU A 83 -4.22 1.84 -3.60
N GLU A 84 -5.07 0.92 -4.04
CA GLU A 84 -6.17 1.26 -4.94
C GLU A 84 -7.31 1.93 -4.16
N PRO A 85 -7.91 2.99 -4.70
CA PRO A 85 -9.07 3.62 -4.07
C PRO A 85 -10.23 2.62 -4.02
N THR A 86 -10.88 2.52 -2.86
CA THR A 86 -12.08 1.69 -2.68
C THR A 86 -13.27 2.55 -2.28
N SER A 87 -14.48 1.97 -2.34
CA SER A 87 -15.73 2.63 -1.98
C SER A 87 -16.30 2.05 -0.67
N MET A 88 -17.34 2.68 -0.12
CA MET A 88 -18.07 2.13 1.05
C MET A 88 -18.70 0.75 0.77
N ARG A 89 -18.81 0.35 -0.50
CA ARG A 89 -19.25 -0.99 -0.92
C ARG A 89 -18.10 -1.98 -1.03
N LEU A 90 -16.86 -1.58 -0.70
CA LEU A 90 -15.64 -2.39 -0.78
C LEU A 90 -15.35 -2.90 -2.19
N GLU A 91 -15.72 -2.12 -3.21
CA GLU A 91 -15.43 -2.44 -4.61
C GLU A 91 -13.90 -2.50 -4.82
N GLY A 92 -13.44 -3.44 -5.65
CA GLY A 92 -12.01 -3.75 -5.84
C GLY A 92 -11.44 -4.75 -4.81
N LEU A 93 -12.13 -4.99 -3.69
CA LEU A 93 -11.67 -5.94 -2.66
C LEU A 93 -12.35 -7.31 -2.81
N GLU A 94 -11.88 -8.13 -3.76
CA GLU A 94 -12.51 -9.42 -4.10
C GLU A 94 -12.77 -10.33 -2.88
N ARG A 95 -11.81 -10.39 -1.95
CA ARG A 95 -11.95 -11.20 -0.72
C ARG A 95 -13.13 -10.74 0.13
N HIS A 96 -13.34 -9.43 0.22
CA HIS A 96 -14.48 -8.86 0.94
C HIS A 96 -15.79 -9.09 0.19
N GLN A 97 -15.80 -8.99 -1.14
CA GLN A 97 -17.00 -9.27 -1.93
C GLN A 97 -17.47 -10.72 -1.74
N ARG A 98 -16.57 -11.70 -1.78
CA ARG A 98 -16.90 -13.11 -1.50
C ARG A 98 -17.44 -13.32 -0.08
N LEU A 99 -16.93 -12.57 0.90
CA LEU A 99 -17.44 -12.59 2.27
C LEU A 99 -18.86 -12.01 2.35
N ILE A 100 -19.10 -10.87 1.70
CA ILE A 100 -20.42 -10.22 1.64
C ILE A 100 -21.43 -11.17 1.00
N GLU A 101 -21.11 -11.80 -0.14
CA GLU A 101 -21.98 -12.77 -0.80
C GLU A 101 -22.35 -13.94 0.14
N SER A 102 -21.38 -14.44 0.90
CA SER A 102 -21.60 -15.51 1.88
C SER A 102 -22.54 -15.03 3.00
N TYR A 103 -22.37 -13.79 3.44
CA TYR A 103 -23.21 -13.19 4.48
C TYR A 103 -24.64 -12.90 3.99
N THR A 104 -24.81 -12.46 2.75
CA THR A 104 -26.12 -12.25 2.13
C THR A 104 -26.95 -13.52 2.08
N LYS A 105 -26.33 -14.67 1.74
CA LYS A 105 -26.99 -15.99 1.77
C LYS A 105 -27.46 -16.34 3.18
N LEU A 106 -26.62 -16.11 4.18
CA LEU A 106 -26.95 -16.36 5.59
C LEU A 106 -28.11 -15.46 6.06
N HIS A 107 -28.11 -14.19 5.66
CA HIS A 107 -29.17 -13.25 5.98
C HIS A 107 -30.51 -13.65 5.37
N ALA A 108 -30.53 -14.05 4.09
CA ALA A 108 -31.73 -14.54 3.44
C ALA A 108 -32.31 -15.76 4.18
N HIS A 109 -31.45 -16.70 4.60
CA HIS A 109 -31.90 -17.86 5.35
C HIS A 109 -32.41 -17.51 6.76
N ARG A 110 -31.80 -16.53 7.44
CA ARG A 110 -32.26 -16.06 8.75
C ARG A 110 -33.61 -15.35 8.65
N ALA A 111 -33.81 -14.53 7.62
CA ALA A 111 -35.08 -13.86 7.37
C ALA A 111 -36.22 -14.88 7.13
N ALA A 112 -36.00 -15.84 6.23
CA ALA A 112 -36.99 -16.89 5.95
C ALA A 112 -37.35 -17.71 7.20
N ARG A 113 -36.36 -18.01 8.07
CA ARG A 113 -36.62 -18.68 9.35
C ARG A 113 -37.45 -17.81 10.30
N ALA A 114 -37.13 -16.52 10.41
CA ALA A 114 -37.86 -15.60 11.26
C ALA A 114 -39.33 -15.46 10.81
N GLU A 115 -39.57 -15.40 9.50
CA GLU A 115 -40.91 -15.38 8.91
C GLU A 115 -41.69 -16.66 9.22
N MET A 116 -41.09 -17.84 9.08
CA MET A 116 -41.74 -19.10 9.47
C MET A 116 -42.09 -19.13 10.96
N THR A 117 -41.16 -18.73 11.84
CA THR A 117 -41.44 -18.70 13.29
C THR A 117 -42.51 -17.68 13.67
N ALA A 118 -42.65 -16.60 12.91
CA ALA A 118 -43.70 -15.61 13.13
C ALA A 118 -45.06 -16.06 12.58
N ALA A 119 -45.09 -16.95 11.58
CA ALA A 119 -46.32 -17.51 11.03
C ALA A 119 -46.90 -18.68 11.86
N GLU A 120 -46.06 -19.32 12.69
CA GLU A 120 -46.45 -20.41 13.61
C GLU A 120 -46.94 -19.91 14.98
N ALA A 121 -46.77 -18.62 15.29
CA ALA A 121 -47.17 -17.96 16.54
C ALA A 121 -48.51 -17.21 16.40
#